data_AF-A0A963B1B7-F1
#
_entry.id   AF-A0A963B1B7-F1
#
_cell.length_a   1.000
_cell.length_b   1.000
_cell.length_c   1.000
_cell.angle_alpha   90.00
_cell.angle_beta   90.00
_cell.angle_gamma   90.00
#
_symmetry.space_group_name_H-M   'P 1'
#
loop_
_entity.id
_entity.type
_entity.pdbx_description
1 polymer ?
#
loop_
_entity_poly.entity_id
_entity_poly.type
_entity_poly.pdbx_seq_one_letter_code
_entity_poly.pdbx_strand_id
1 'polypeptide(L)'
;MGLIFKILAFVIYLIAGLWGLFVSLGIVVDHLGPVIGAIAVILAPVTLALIPWYEAIANSEWLLVILVYGGGIGGSILYFIGSALDKD
;
A
#
# COMPACT_ATOMS: atom_id res chain seq x y z
N MET A 1 -25.01 9.64 -6.21
CA MET A 1 -24.20 9.93 -5.00
C MET A 1 -22.94 9.07 -4.93
N GLY A 2 -22.76 8.04 -5.77
CA GLY A 2 -21.61 7.14 -5.69
C GLY A 2 -20.25 7.77 -6.06
N LEU A 3 -20.26 8.84 -6.85
CA LEU A 3 -19.03 9.55 -7.26
C LEU A 3 -18.16 10.00 -6.08
N ILE A 4 -18.76 10.50 -4.98
CA ILE A 4 -17.98 10.96 -3.82
C ILE A 4 -17.22 9.82 -3.15
N PHE A 5 -17.85 8.64 -3.05
CA PHE A 5 -17.23 7.44 -2.49
C PHE A 5 -16.12 6.91 -3.38
N LYS A 6 -16.29 6.96 -4.71
CA LYS A 6 -15.26 6.58 -5.68
C LYS A 6 -14.05 7.51 -5.64
N ILE A 7 -14.26 8.82 -5.51
CA ILE A 7 -13.15 9.79 -5.36
C ILE A 7 -12.39 9.50 -4.07
N LEU A 8 -13.08 9.32 -2.94
CA LEU A 8 -12.44 9.01 -1.66
C LEU A 8 -11.67 7.68 -1.73
N ALA A 9 -12.24 6.64 -2.35
CA ALA A 9 -11.55 5.38 -2.59
C ALA A 9 -10.24 5.59 -3.36
N PHE A 10 -10.27 6.40 -4.43
CA PHE A 10 -9.09 6.68 -5.25
C PHE A 10 -8.00 7.42 -4.47
N VAL A 11 -8.40 8.39 -3.62
CA VAL A 11 -7.48 9.10 -2.72
C VAL A 11 -6.82 8.12 -1.74
N ILE A 12 -7.60 7.21 -1.14
CA ILE A 12 -7.07 6.20 -0.22
C ILE A 12 -6.10 5.27 -0.96
N TYR A 13 -6.43 4.79 -2.15
CA TYR A 13 -5.53 3.95 -2.94
C TYR A 13 -4.22 4.65 -3.27
N LEU A 14 -4.28 5.92 -3.67
CA LEU A 14 -3.09 6.70 -3.97
C LEU A 14 -2.22 6.87 -2.73
N ILE A 15 -2.80 7.25 -1.61
CA ILE A 15 -2.06 7.47 -0.37
C ILE A 15 -1.48 6.15 0.14
N ALA A 16 -2.31 5.11 0.31
CA ALA A 16 -1.86 3.83 0.83
C ALA A 16 -0.83 3.15 -0.10
N GLY A 17 -1.05 3.23 -1.42
CA GLY A 17 -0.16 2.64 -2.42
C GLY A 17 1.17 3.38 -2.56
N LEU A 18 1.14 4.71 -2.80
CA LEU A 18 2.37 5.49 -2.98
C LEU A 18 3.17 5.59 -1.68
N TRP A 19 2.50 5.86 -0.56
CA TRP A 19 3.18 5.92 0.74
C TRP A 19 3.78 4.57 1.10
N GLY A 20 3.00 3.49 0.96
CA GLY A 20 3.46 2.12 1.17
C GLY A 20 4.68 1.76 0.34
N LEU A 21 4.67 2.16 -0.94
CA LEU A 21 5.79 1.95 -1.85
C LEU A 21 7.06 2.65 -1.37
N PHE A 22 7.00 3.95 -1.03
CA PHE A 22 8.17 4.71 -0.62
C PHE A 22 8.74 4.24 0.72
N VAL A 23 7.89 3.93 1.70
CA VAL A 23 8.38 3.42 2.99
C VAL A 23 8.99 2.03 2.83
N SER A 24 8.36 1.14 2.05
CA SER A 24 8.91 -0.19 1.78
C SER A 24 10.25 -0.11 1.04
N LEU A 25 10.39 0.83 0.11
CA LEU A 25 11.65 1.10 -0.58
C LEU A 25 12.73 1.61 0.39
N GLY A 26 12.37 2.51 1.30
CA GLY A 26 13.26 3.01 2.34
C GLY A 26 13.83 1.88 3.19
N ILE A 27 12.96 0.98 3.68
CA ILE A 27 13.37 -0.17 4.50
C ILE A 27 14.34 -1.09 3.73
N VAL A 28 14.07 -1.36 2.45
CA VAL A 28 14.96 -2.18 1.60
C VAL A 28 16.32 -1.52 1.43
N VAL A 29 16.34 -0.21 1.15
CA VAL A 29 17.56 0.56 0.97
C VAL A 29 18.35 0.66 2.29
N ASP A 30 17.68 0.77 3.42
CA ASP A 30 18.32 0.80 4.74
C ASP A 30 18.99 -0.54 5.08
N HIS A 31 18.40 -1.67 4.67
CA HIS A 31 18.96 -3.01 4.91
C HIS A 31 20.06 -3.40 3.91
N LEU A 32 19.91 -3.07 2.63
CA LEU A 32 20.81 -3.53 1.56
C LEU A 32 21.82 -2.46 1.11
N GLY A 33 21.64 -1.21 1.53
CA GLY A 33 22.31 -0.05 0.97
C GLY A 33 21.66 0.41 -0.35
N PRO A 34 21.92 1.65 -0.80
CA PRO A 34 21.18 2.29 -1.90
C PRO A 34 21.37 1.60 -3.25
N VAL A 35 22.58 1.14 -3.58
CA VAL A 35 22.87 0.51 -4.88
C VAL A 35 22.24 -0.88 -4.96
N ILE A 36 22.44 -1.71 -3.94
CA ILE A 36 21.91 -3.07 -3.91
C ILE A 36 20.39 -3.04 -3.71
N GLY A 37 19.87 -2.12 -2.90
CA GLY A 37 18.43 -1.90 -2.73
C GLY A 37 17.74 -1.53 -4.05
N ALA A 38 18.33 -0.64 -4.85
CA ALA A 38 17.80 -0.31 -6.17
C ALA A 38 17.80 -1.53 -7.12
N ILE A 39 18.87 -2.32 -7.13
CA ILE A 39 18.94 -3.56 -7.92
C ILE A 39 17.88 -4.57 -7.47
N ALA A 40 17.71 -4.75 -6.16
CA ALA A 40 16.73 -5.67 -5.58
C ALA A 40 15.29 -5.30 -5.97
N VAL A 41 14.96 -4.00 -6.01
CA VAL A 41 13.64 -3.51 -6.41
C VAL A 41 13.36 -3.77 -7.89
N ILE A 42 14.36 -3.66 -8.75
CA ILE A 42 14.23 -3.93 -10.19
C ILE A 42 14.08 -5.44 -10.45
N LEU A 43 14.90 -6.26 -9.79
CA LEU A 43 14.93 -7.70 -10.02
C LEU A 43 13.81 -8.46 -9.30
N ALA A 44 13.36 -7.96 -8.15
CA ALA A 44 12.37 -8.60 -7.31
C ALA A 44 11.35 -7.59 -6.76
N PRO A 45 10.59 -6.86 -7.61
CA PRO A 45 9.67 -5.81 -7.18
C PRO A 45 8.57 -6.32 -6.24
N VAL A 46 8.22 -7.61 -6.34
CA VAL A 46 7.25 -8.27 -5.44
C VAL A 46 7.69 -8.21 -3.98
N THR A 47 9.00 -8.12 -3.70
CA THR A 47 9.51 -8.03 -2.33
C THR A 47 9.00 -6.79 -1.61
N LEU A 48 8.73 -5.68 -2.33
CA LEU A 48 8.17 -4.46 -1.75
C LEU A 48 6.76 -4.67 -1.19
N ALA A 49 5.98 -5.58 -1.77
CA ALA A 49 4.69 -5.96 -1.20
C ALA A 49 4.86 -6.80 0.08
N LEU A 50 5.98 -7.49 0.25
CA LEU A 50 6.25 -8.34 1.42
C LEU A 50 6.90 -7.56 2.57
N ILE A 51 7.53 -6.41 2.31
CA ILE A 51 8.17 -5.58 3.34
C ILE A 51 7.23 -5.19 4.48
N PRO A 52 5.97 -4.74 4.25
CA PRO A 52 5.06 -4.47 5.36
C PRO A 52 4.86 -5.68 6.26
N TRP A 53 4.73 -6.89 5.69
CA TRP A 53 4.58 -8.12 6.46
C TRP A 53 5.86 -8.51 7.20
N TYR A 54 7.02 -8.30 6.59
CA TYR A 54 8.30 -8.48 7.25
C TYR A 54 8.39 -7.58 8.49
N GLU A 55 8.11 -6.29 8.37
CA GLU A 55 8.12 -5.35 9.50
C GLU A 55 7.13 -5.75 10.59
N ALA A 56 5.92 -6.15 10.22
CA ALA A 56 4.91 -6.59 11.19
C ALA A 56 5.31 -7.85 11.95
N ILE A 57 5.96 -8.81 11.30
CA ILE A 57 6.29 -10.11 11.90
C ILE A 57 7.64 -10.06 12.61
N ALA A 58 8.66 -9.51 11.97
CA ALA A 58 10.03 -9.47 12.49
C ALA A 58 10.23 -8.38 13.53
N ASN A 59 9.60 -7.21 13.34
CA ASN A 59 9.80 -6.03 14.19
C ASN A 59 8.56 -5.67 15.03
N SER A 60 7.46 -6.43 14.93
CA SER A 60 6.17 -6.12 15.57
C SER A 60 5.58 -4.76 15.14
N GLU A 61 6.00 -4.23 14.00
CA GLU A 61 5.58 -2.93 13.46
C GLU A 61 4.40 -3.10 12.50
N TRP A 62 3.19 -3.24 13.06
CA TRP A 62 1.97 -3.50 12.30
C TRP A 62 1.42 -2.31 11.51
N LEU A 63 1.91 -1.10 11.79
CA LEU A 63 1.40 0.13 11.18
C LEU A 63 1.50 0.10 9.66
N LEU A 64 2.60 -0.43 9.12
CA LEU A 64 2.82 -0.49 7.68
C LEU A 64 1.80 -1.40 6.99
N VAL A 65 1.50 -2.56 7.59
CA VAL A 65 0.48 -3.48 7.07
C VAL A 65 -0.89 -2.83 7.10
N ILE A 66 -1.26 -2.22 8.22
CA ILE A 66 -2.56 -1.56 8.38
C ILE A 66 -2.71 -0.43 7.36
N LEU A 67 -1.67 0.38 7.16
CA LEU A 67 -1.72 1.49 6.22
C LEU A 67 -1.86 1.01 4.77
N VAL A 68 -1.01 0.07 4.34
CA VAL A 68 -0.97 -0.38 2.94
C VAL A 68 -2.14 -1.29 2.61
N TYR A 69 -2.33 -2.36 3.39
CA TYR A 69 -3.38 -3.34 3.14
C TYR A 69 -4.74 -2.89 3.66
N GLY A 70 -4.79 -2.28 4.84
CA GLY A 70 -6.03 -1.70 5.36
C GLY A 70 -6.51 -0.54 4.48
N GLY A 71 -5.60 0.29 3.94
CA GLY A 71 -5.94 1.29 2.93
C GLY A 71 -6.49 0.67 1.64
N GLY A 72 -5.85 -0.38 1.11
CA GLY A 72 -6.34 -1.11 -0.06
C GLY A 72 -7.73 -1.73 0.15
N ILE A 73 -7.97 -2.37 1.30
CA ILE A 73 -9.27 -2.95 1.63
C ILE A 73 -10.31 -1.84 1.82
N GLY A 74 -9.99 -0.80 2.59
CA GLY A 74 -10.89 0.33 2.86
C GLY A 74 -11.28 1.07 1.59
N GLY A 75 -10.32 1.34 0.70
CA GLY A 75 -10.57 1.92 -0.62
C GLY A 75 -11.48 1.02 -1.48
N SER A 76 -11.28 -0.30 -1.44
CA SER A 76 -12.11 -1.27 -2.18
C SER A 76 -13.56 -1.27 -1.71
N ILE A 77 -13.77 -1.21 -0.40
CA ILE A 77 -15.11 -1.11 0.19
C ILE A 77 -15.79 0.19 -0.26
N LEU A 78 -15.11 1.33 -0.17
CA LEU A 78 -15.69 2.61 -0.60
C LEU A 78 -16.00 2.64 -2.09
N TYR A 79 -15.12 2.11 -2.93
CA TYR A 79 -15.35 2.02 -4.37
C TYR A 79 -16.57 1.14 -4.68
N PHE A 80 -16.70 0.01 -3.99
CA PHE A 80 -17.84 -0.89 -4.12
C PHE A 80 -19.14 -0.20 -3.73
N ILE A 81 -19.19 0.47 -2.57
CA ILE A 81 -20.35 1.24 -2.11
C ILE A 81 -20.72 2.30 -3.15
N GLY A 82 -19.74 3.07 -3.63
CA GLY A 82 -19.98 4.07 -4.67
C GLY A 82 -20.51 3.47 -5.97
N SER A 83 -20.07 2.26 -6.33
CA SER A 83 -20.54 1.57 -7.54
C SER A 83 -21.94 0.98 -7.38
N ALA A 84 -22.33 0.59 -6.17
CA ALA A 84 -23.69 0.15 -5.86
C ALA A 84 -24.67 1.33 -5.93
N LEU A 85 -24.31 2.48 -5.34
CA LEU A 85 -25.13 3.69 -5.33
C LEU A 85 -25.33 4.37 -6.70
N ASP A 86 -24.53 4.00 -7.71
CA ASP A 86 -24.71 4.49 -9.08
C ASP A 86 -25.58 3.54 -9.94
N LYS A 87 -25.96 2.36 -9.41
CA LYS A 87 -26.85 1.39 -10.07
C LYS A 87 -28.33 1.55 -9.68
N ASP A 88 -28.58 2.24 -8.57
CA ASP A 88 -29.90 2.64 -8.08
C ASP A 88 -30.26 4.05 -8.59
#